data_AF-W6MMF4-F1
#
_entry.id   AF-W6MMF4-F1
#
_cell.length_a   1.000
_cell.length_b   1.000
_cell.length_c   1.000
_cell.angle_alpha   90.00
_cell.angle_beta   90.00
_cell.angle_gamma   90.00
#
_symmetry.space_group_name_H-M   'P 1'
#
loop_
_entity.id
_entity.type
_entity.pdbx_description
1 polymer ?
#
loop_
_entity_poly.entity_id
_entity_poly.type
_entity_poly.pdbx_seq_one_letter_code
_entity_poly.pdbx_strand_id
1 'polypeptide(L)'
;MPLIEVLTRFRYRKLFPENTITAFQQAVIAGSTVIETDVHVSKDGVVVICHDLQTGRTFDKDYNIKEVEYFPTLQALKCKSDPDEHMPTLKETLEWLNTTPTLIKLMLDIKGDNDAQSIGKIIISECKAVNPDISFWQDRIIFGLWDSSFYHKDVLDGFEVINITFSPARASKFLKDVDEKGGSIQALSMMYLVCYQPFLKSQMLALVKKYNLKLYFWTVNSPLDMSALTDTLDPSICEGFVSDDPKAVSQFLSGEHKPPVTLVRLLRNFALSSVLWGVITLIGWGYNARPILVKLQRRGWI
;
A
#
# COMPACT_ATOMS: atom_id res chain seq x y z
N MET A 1 14.46 18.98 -3.32
CA MET A 1 13.42 18.17 -2.66
C MET A 1 13.85 16.73 -2.78
N PRO A 2 13.86 15.89 -1.73
CA PRO A 2 13.92 14.46 -1.99
C PRO A 2 12.66 14.15 -2.80
N LEU A 3 12.88 13.67 -4.02
CA LEU A 3 11.82 13.28 -4.94
C LEU A 3 11.08 12.11 -4.32
N ILE A 4 9.77 12.27 -4.21
CA ILE A 4 8.83 11.23 -3.84
C ILE A 4 8.55 10.40 -5.09
N GLU A 5 8.51 9.09 -4.97
CA GLU A 5 8.28 8.17 -6.08
C GLU A 5 7.16 7.19 -5.75
N VAL A 6 6.59 6.61 -6.80
CA VAL A 6 5.19 6.20 -6.81
C VAL A 6 5.02 4.74 -6.46
N LEU A 7 4.35 4.50 -5.34
CA LEU A 7 3.97 3.19 -4.84
C LEU A 7 2.77 2.65 -5.62
N THR A 8 2.91 1.53 -6.31
CA THR A 8 1.87 1.09 -7.24
C THR A 8 1.15 -0.17 -6.78
N ARG A 9 -0.02 0.04 -6.15
CA ARG A 9 -1.14 -0.91 -6.29
C ARG A 9 -1.49 -0.92 -7.76
N PHE A 10 -1.15 -1.96 -8.52
CA PHE A 10 -1.21 -1.85 -9.98
C PHE A 10 -2.62 -1.99 -10.55
N ARG A 11 -3.36 -0.89 -10.75
CA ARG A 11 -4.39 -0.81 -11.80
C ARG A 11 -3.99 0.14 -12.91
N TYR A 12 -2.75 0.08 -13.41
CA TYR A 12 -2.29 0.98 -14.46
C TYR A 12 -3.06 0.74 -15.76
N ARG A 13 -4.16 1.49 -15.91
CA ARG A 13 -5.05 1.55 -17.08
C ARG A 13 -5.31 0.22 -17.79
N LYS A 14 -5.64 -0.88 -17.10
CA LYS A 14 -5.88 -2.19 -17.75
C LYS A 14 -4.73 -2.67 -18.66
N LEU A 15 -3.53 -2.07 -18.62
CA LEU A 15 -2.45 -2.39 -19.55
C LEU A 15 -1.67 -3.62 -19.09
N PHE A 16 -1.50 -3.78 -17.78
CA PHE A 16 -0.83 -4.91 -17.16
C PHE A 16 -1.68 -5.42 -15.98
N PRO A 17 -1.76 -6.75 -15.75
CA PRO A 17 -2.47 -7.27 -14.59
C PRO A 17 -1.81 -6.81 -13.28
N GLU A 18 -2.64 -6.50 -12.29
CA GLU A 18 -2.16 -6.11 -10.95
C GLU A 18 -1.27 -7.19 -10.34
N ASN A 19 -0.29 -6.79 -9.52
CA ASN A 19 0.50 -7.72 -8.72
C ASN A 19 1.23 -8.81 -9.55
N THR A 20 1.76 -8.42 -10.72
CA THR A 20 2.60 -9.26 -11.59
C THR A 20 4.02 -8.68 -11.69
N ILE A 21 5.01 -9.53 -11.98
CA ILE A 21 6.40 -9.09 -12.19
C ILE A 21 6.48 -8.10 -13.37
N THR A 22 5.73 -8.33 -14.45
CA THR A 22 5.64 -7.41 -15.58
C THR A 22 5.11 -6.05 -15.16
N ALA A 23 4.05 -5.99 -14.34
CA ALA A 23 3.55 -4.72 -13.82
C ALA A 23 4.62 -3.98 -12.99
N PHE A 24 5.36 -4.70 -12.13
CA PHE A 24 6.43 -4.10 -11.34
C PHE A 24 7.56 -3.53 -12.21
N GLN A 25 7.99 -4.25 -13.24
CA GLN A 25 8.98 -3.74 -14.20
C GLN A 25 8.52 -2.46 -14.89
N GLN A 26 7.25 -2.41 -15.31
CA GLN A 26 6.68 -1.24 -15.97
C GLN A 26 6.54 -0.04 -15.02
N ALA A 27 6.31 -0.28 -13.72
CA ALA A 27 6.40 0.76 -12.68
C ALA A 27 7.76 1.41 -12.65
N VAL A 28 8.81 0.59 -12.57
CA VAL A 28 10.19 1.06 -12.46
C VAL A 28 10.56 1.87 -13.69
N ILE A 29 10.17 1.40 -14.89
CA ILE A 29 10.34 2.16 -16.14
C ILE A 29 9.58 3.48 -16.12
N ALA A 30 8.40 3.54 -15.49
CA ALA A 30 7.61 4.75 -15.34
C ALA A 30 8.14 5.71 -14.24
N GLY A 31 9.21 5.34 -13.53
CA GLY A 31 9.85 6.16 -12.49
C GLY A 31 9.39 5.89 -11.07
N SER A 32 8.78 4.74 -10.79
CA SER A 32 8.55 4.27 -9.41
C SER A 32 9.85 3.83 -8.76
N THR A 33 10.09 4.17 -7.49
CA THR A 33 11.16 3.57 -6.66
C THR A 33 10.67 2.79 -5.48
N VAL A 34 9.37 2.78 -5.24
CA VAL A 34 8.81 1.80 -4.33
C VAL A 34 7.66 1.11 -5.05
N ILE A 35 7.63 -0.21 -4.96
CA ILE A 35 6.54 -1.05 -5.43
C ILE A 35 5.70 -1.41 -4.23
N GLU A 36 4.40 -1.16 -4.28
CA GLU A 36 3.48 -1.62 -3.24
C GLU A 36 2.88 -2.95 -3.69
N THR A 37 2.82 -3.91 -2.78
CA THR A 37 2.24 -5.20 -3.11
C THR A 37 1.68 -5.90 -1.88
N ASP A 38 0.79 -6.85 -2.11
CA ASP A 38 -0.01 -7.50 -1.09
C ASP A 38 0.42 -8.95 -0.91
N VAL A 39 0.62 -9.38 0.34
CA VAL A 39 1.07 -10.75 0.63
C VAL A 39 0.01 -11.59 1.34
N HIS A 40 -0.16 -12.83 0.87
CA HIS A 40 -0.94 -13.89 1.51
C HIS A 40 -0.10 -15.16 1.62
N VAL A 41 -0.48 -16.07 2.53
CA VAL A 41 0.11 -17.41 2.63
C VAL A 41 -0.89 -18.46 2.16
N SER A 42 -0.47 -19.27 1.20
CA SER A 42 -1.22 -20.43 0.70
C SER A 42 -1.25 -21.59 1.70
N LYS A 43 -2.07 -22.62 1.46
CA LYS A 43 -2.24 -23.75 2.38
C LYS A 43 -0.94 -24.53 2.67
N ASP A 44 -0.07 -24.65 1.68
CA ASP A 44 1.24 -25.30 1.75
C ASP A 44 2.36 -24.36 2.23
N GLY A 45 2.02 -23.15 2.69
CA GLY A 45 2.96 -22.23 3.34
C GLY A 45 3.75 -21.34 2.38
N VAL A 46 3.43 -21.34 1.08
CA VAL A 46 4.06 -20.44 0.10
C VAL A 46 3.49 -19.04 0.23
N VAL A 47 4.36 -18.02 0.36
CA VAL A 47 3.95 -16.61 0.33
C VAL A 47 3.69 -16.20 -1.11
N VAL A 48 2.48 -15.72 -1.39
CA VAL A 48 2.02 -15.33 -2.72
C VAL A 48 1.66 -13.86 -2.77
N ILE A 49 1.74 -13.29 -3.97
CA ILE A 49 1.45 -11.90 -4.25
C ILE A 49 0.06 -11.76 -4.85
N CYS A 50 -0.89 -11.22 -4.09
CA CYS A 50 -2.28 -11.01 -4.52
C CYS A 50 -2.99 -10.05 -3.58
N HIS A 51 -3.81 -9.13 -4.11
CA HIS A 51 -4.52 -8.17 -3.27
C HIS A 51 -5.66 -8.78 -2.46
N ASP A 52 -6.41 -9.68 -3.09
CA ASP A 52 -7.58 -10.30 -2.49
C ASP A 52 -7.26 -11.72 -2.04
N LEU A 53 -7.81 -12.10 -0.90
CA LEU A 53 -7.80 -13.48 -0.43
C LEU A 53 -8.54 -14.45 -1.38
N GLN A 54 -9.52 -13.93 -2.13
CA GLN A 54 -10.27 -14.67 -3.16
C GLN A 54 -9.74 -14.33 -4.55
N THR A 55 -9.30 -15.34 -5.31
CA THR A 55 -8.59 -15.13 -6.58
C THR A 55 -9.49 -14.69 -7.72
N GLY A 56 -10.81 -14.91 -7.64
CA GLY A 56 -11.73 -14.79 -8.76
C GLY A 56 -11.87 -13.39 -9.36
N ARG A 57 -11.42 -12.33 -8.68
CA ARG A 57 -11.39 -10.99 -9.30
C ARG A 57 -10.29 -10.85 -10.35
N THR A 58 -9.12 -11.41 -10.09
CA THR A 58 -7.89 -11.19 -10.88
C THR A 58 -7.55 -12.38 -11.77
N PHE A 59 -7.86 -13.60 -11.31
CA PHE A 59 -7.51 -14.85 -11.98
C PHE A 59 -8.72 -15.55 -12.59
N ASP A 60 -8.44 -16.45 -13.54
CA ASP A 60 -9.40 -17.23 -14.32
C ASP A 60 -10.27 -18.16 -13.46
N LYS A 61 -9.79 -18.60 -12.30
CA LYS A 61 -10.53 -19.40 -11.31
C LYS A 61 -10.62 -18.69 -9.96
N ASP A 62 -11.63 -19.08 -9.19
CA ASP A 62 -11.93 -18.51 -7.86
C ASP A 62 -11.61 -19.52 -6.76
N TYR A 63 -10.57 -19.22 -5.99
CA TYR A 63 -10.11 -19.98 -4.85
C TYR A 63 -9.86 -19.05 -3.67
N ASN A 64 -10.06 -19.57 -2.45
CA ASN A 64 -9.53 -18.95 -1.25
C ASN A 64 -8.06 -19.36 -1.11
N ILE A 65 -7.13 -18.40 -1.21
CA ILE A 65 -5.68 -18.67 -1.20
C ILE A 65 -5.27 -19.51 0.02
N LYS A 66 -5.84 -19.24 1.20
CA LYS A 66 -5.49 -19.95 2.45
C LYS A 66 -5.94 -21.41 2.50
N GLU A 67 -6.86 -21.81 1.64
CA GLU A 67 -7.47 -23.14 1.65
C GLU A 67 -6.90 -24.06 0.56
N VAL A 68 -6.04 -23.52 -0.31
CA VAL A 68 -5.52 -24.21 -1.50
C VAL A 68 -4.00 -24.14 -1.53
N GLU A 69 -3.37 -25.23 -1.97
CA GLU A 69 -1.92 -25.33 -2.13
C GLU A 69 -1.47 -24.52 -3.35
N TYR A 70 -0.34 -23.83 -3.24
CA TYR A 70 0.24 -23.13 -4.37
C TYR A 70 0.65 -24.09 -5.46
N PHE A 71 1.37 -25.16 -5.10
CA PHE A 71 1.75 -26.20 -6.03
C PHE A 71 0.74 -27.34 -6.04
N PRO A 72 0.17 -27.75 -7.19
CA PRO A 72 0.24 -27.11 -8.51
C PRO A 72 -0.91 -26.10 -8.76
N THR A 73 -1.78 -25.86 -7.78
CA THR A 73 -3.11 -25.26 -8.05
C THR A 73 -3.06 -23.75 -8.26
N LEU A 74 -2.57 -22.97 -7.29
CA LEU A 74 -2.51 -21.51 -7.46
C LEU A 74 -1.45 -21.12 -8.50
N GLN A 75 -0.37 -21.89 -8.63
CA GLN A 75 0.65 -21.70 -9.66
C GLN A 75 0.06 -21.74 -11.08
N ALA A 76 -0.94 -22.60 -11.31
CA ALA A 76 -1.56 -22.76 -12.62
C ALA A 76 -2.58 -21.66 -12.97
N LEU A 77 -2.88 -20.73 -12.06
CA LEU A 77 -3.82 -19.65 -12.31
C LEU A 77 -3.28 -18.66 -13.33
N LYS A 78 -4.17 -18.20 -14.20
CA LYS A 78 -3.86 -17.21 -15.23
C LYS A 78 -4.60 -15.91 -14.97
N CYS A 79 -3.94 -14.77 -15.20
CA CYS A 79 -4.59 -13.47 -15.04
C CYS A 79 -5.69 -13.30 -16.11
N LYS A 80 -6.86 -12.81 -15.70
CA LYS A 80 -8.00 -12.58 -16.62
C LYS A 80 -7.72 -11.54 -17.69
N SER A 81 -6.91 -10.53 -17.37
CA SER A 81 -6.55 -9.47 -18.30
C SER A 81 -5.39 -9.82 -19.22
N ASP A 82 -4.58 -10.83 -18.85
CA ASP A 82 -3.45 -11.32 -19.63
C ASP A 82 -3.13 -12.78 -19.25
N PRO A 83 -3.54 -13.78 -20.07
CA PRO A 83 -3.35 -15.18 -19.74
C PRO A 83 -1.89 -15.67 -19.73
N ASP A 84 -0.94 -14.87 -20.21
CA ASP A 84 0.49 -15.21 -20.14
C ASP A 84 1.03 -14.97 -18.72
N GLU A 85 0.42 -14.06 -17.97
CA GLU A 85 0.74 -13.76 -16.58
C GLU A 85 0.10 -14.75 -15.58
N HIS A 86 0.74 -14.92 -14.44
CA HIS A 86 0.37 -15.85 -13.37
C HIS A 86 0.50 -15.19 -11.98
N MET A 87 0.05 -15.89 -10.93
CA MET A 87 0.21 -15.43 -9.54
C MET A 87 1.68 -15.58 -9.10
N PRO A 88 2.41 -14.48 -8.86
CA PRO A 88 3.78 -14.57 -8.40
C PRO A 88 3.84 -15.03 -6.94
N THR A 89 4.91 -15.74 -6.60
CA THR A 89 5.37 -15.92 -5.23
C THR A 89 6.17 -14.69 -4.76
N LEU A 90 6.28 -14.51 -3.45
CA LEU A 90 7.21 -13.53 -2.90
C LEU A 90 8.65 -13.87 -3.31
N LYS A 91 9.05 -15.14 -3.29
CA LYS A 91 10.36 -15.59 -3.77
C LYS A 91 10.68 -15.12 -5.20
N GLU A 92 9.78 -15.32 -6.18
CA GLU A 92 9.97 -14.83 -7.56
C GLU A 92 10.08 -13.29 -7.61
N THR A 93 9.31 -12.60 -6.77
CA THR A 93 9.36 -11.14 -6.66
C THR A 93 10.69 -10.66 -6.07
N LEU A 94 11.23 -11.37 -5.07
CA LEU A 94 12.53 -11.10 -4.48
C LEU A 94 13.67 -11.40 -5.46
N GLU A 95 13.59 -12.49 -6.23
CA GLU A 95 14.56 -12.82 -7.29
C GLU A 95 14.61 -11.71 -8.35
N TRP A 96 13.44 -11.23 -8.80
CA TRP A 96 13.36 -10.07 -9.68
C TRP A 96 14.00 -8.82 -9.04
N LEU A 97 13.64 -8.49 -7.80
CA LEU A 97 14.16 -7.32 -7.09
C LEU A 97 15.68 -7.39 -6.90
N ASN A 98 16.23 -8.57 -6.62
CA ASN A 98 17.66 -8.81 -6.45
C ASN A 98 18.47 -8.54 -7.73
N THR A 99 17.86 -8.75 -8.90
CA THR A 99 18.48 -8.46 -10.20
C THR A 99 18.27 -7.02 -10.68
N THR A 100 17.48 -6.23 -9.96
CA THR A 100 17.16 -4.86 -10.36
C THR A 100 18.32 -3.90 -10.03
N PRO A 101 18.96 -3.27 -11.04
CA PRO A 101 20.16 -2.46 -10.82
C PRO A 101 19.87 -1.15 -10.09
N THR A 102 18.67 -0.61 -10.24
CA THR A 102 18.21 0.59 -9.54
C THR A 102 17.84 0.22 -8.09
N LEU A 103 18.07 1.14 -7.16
CA LEU A 103 17.53 1.00 -5.81
C LEU A 103 16.01 1.18 -5.88
N ILE A 104 15.31 0.07 -5.76
CA ILE A 104 13.85 -0.03 -5.68
C ILE A 104 13.54 -0.69 -4.35
N LYS A 105 12.58 -0.13 -3.62
CA LYS A 105 12.01 -0.72 -2.42
C LYS A 105 10.72 -1.47 -2.75
N LEU A 106 10.37 -2.46 -1.94
CA LEU A 106 9.14 -3.23 -1.99
C LEU A 106 8.40 -3.03 -0.66
N MET A 107 7.25 -2.37 -0.71
CA MET A 107 6.35 -2.18 0.41
C MET A 107 5.33 -3.32 0.44
N LEU A 108 5.44 -4.17 1.46
CA LEU A 108 4.58 -5.33 1.65
C LEU A 108 3.36 -4.96 2.51
N ASP A 109 2.18 -4.85 1.92
CA ASP A 109 0.90 -4.86 2.66
C ASP A 109 0.66 -6.28 3.19
N ILE A 110 0.97 -6.49 4.47
CA ILE A 110 0.74 -7.76 5.15
C ILE A 110 -0.73 -7.84 5.56
N LYS A 111 -1.47 -8.66 4.82
CA LYS A 111 -2.91 -8.84 5.02
C LYS A 111 -3.20 -9.54 6.35
N GLY A 112 -4.28 -9.11 7.00
CA GLY A 112 -4.65 -9.55 8.35
C GLY A 112 -5.09 -11.01 8.46
N ASP A 113 -5.28 -11.71 7.33
CA ASP A 113 -5.54 -13.15 7.32
C ASP A 113 -4.27 -14.00 7.51
N ASN A 114 -3.07 -13.42 7.39
CA ASN A 114 -1.81 -14.11 7.67
C ASN A 114 -1.63 -14.37 9.18
N ASP A 115 -0.85 -15.38 9.52
CA ASP A 115 -0.48 -15.65 10.91
C ASP A 115 0.57 -14.62 11.38
N ALA A 116 0.18 -13.78 12.35
CA ALA A 116 0.99 -12.67 12.82
C ALA A 116 2.32 -13.10 13.46
N GLN A 117 2.44 -14.34 13.95
CA GLN A 117 3.64 -14.84 14.64
C GLN A 117 4.70 -15.39 13.68
N SER A 118 4.29 -15.85 12.51
CA SER A 118 5.15 -16.56 11.55
C SER A 118 5.42 -15.78 10.27
N ILE A 119 4.49 -14.96 9.77
CA ILE A 119 4.63 -14.31 8.45
C ILE A 119 5.93 -13.51 8.29
N GLY A 120 6.29 -12.71 9.30
CA GLY A 120 7.54 -11.95 9.27
C GLY A 120 8.77 -12.86 9.18
N LYS A 121 8.79 -13.98 9.92
CA LYS A 121 9.90 -14.94 9.88
C LYS A 121 10.00 -15.65 8.54
N ILE A 122 8.86 -15.98 7.93
CA ILE A 122 8.80 -16.59 6.59
C ILE A 122 9.37 -15.61 5.55
N ILE A 123 8.92 -14.35 5.55
CA ILE A 123 9.44 -13.30 4.64
C ILE A 123 10.96 -13.16 4.79
N ILE A 124 11.47 -13.04 6.02
CA ILE A 124 12.93 -12.92 6.26
C ILE A 124 13.69 -14.17 5.80
N SER A 125 13.09 -15.36 5.94
CA SER A 125 13.68 -16.61 5.45
C SER A 125 13.75 -16.63 3.91
N GLU A 126 12.71 -16.18 3.22
CA GLU A 126 12.70 -16.08 1.75
C GLU A 126 13.72 -15.05 1.25
N CYS A 127 13.81 -13.88 1.90
CA CYS A 127 14.84 -12.88 1.62
C CYS A 127 16.24 -13.51 1.69
N LYS A 128 16.57 -14.18 2.80
CA LYS A 128 17.87 -14.83 3.01
C LYS A 128 18.15 -15.95 2.02
N ALA A 129 17.13 -16.65 1.56
CA ALA A 129 17.26 -17.71 0.56
C ALA A 129 17.63 -17.16 -0.83
N VAL A 130 17.14 -15.96 -1.18
CA VAL A 130 17.46 -15.29 -2.45
C VAL A 130 18.80 -14.54 -2.37
N ASN A 131 19.02 -13.79 -1.29
CA ASN A 131 20.29 -13.11 -1.02
C ASN A 131 20.60 -13.18 0.49
N PRO A 132 21.70 -13.82 0.92
CA PRO A 132 22.01 -14.01 2.33
C PRO A 132 22.38 -12.72 3.08
N ASP A 133 22.73 -11.65 2.37
CA ASP A 133 23.01 -10.35 2.99
C ASP A 133 21.69 -9.68 3.43
N ILE A 134 21.44 -9.65 4.73
CA ILE A 134 20.21 -9.06 5.26
C ILE A 134 20.17 -7.53 5.09
N SER A 135 21.34 -6.86 5.05
CA SER A 135 21.41 -5.41 4.92
C SER A 135 20.91 -4.95 3.55
N PHE A 136 21.17 -5.76 2.51
CA PHE A 136 20.60 -5.57 1.17
C PHE A 136 19.06 -5.50 1.21
N TRP A 137 18.41 -6.33 2.02
CA TRP A 137 16.96 -6.34 2.16
C TRP A 137 16.43 -5.25 3.09
N GLN A 138 17.18 -4.87 4.12
CA GLN A 138 16.80 -3.77 5.02
C GLN A 138 16.66 -2.44 4.26
N ASP A 139 17.50 -2.23 3.25
CA ASP A 139 17.41 -1.05 2.37
C ASP A 139 16.28 -1.14 1.33
N ARG A 140 15.70 -2.33 1.13
CA ARG A 140 14.78 -2.64 0.02
C ARG A 140 13.40 -3.11 0.43
N ILE A 141 13.15 -3.51 1.68
CA ILE A 141 11.84 -4.00 2.11
C ILE A 141 11.24 -3.05 3.13
N ILE A 142 10.00 -2.63 2.89
CA ILE A 142 9.17 -1.90 3.84
C ILE A 142 8.05 -2.82 4.31
N PHE A 143 7.92 -3.03 5.61
CA PHE A 143 6.84 -3.81 6.20
C PHE A 143 5.61 -2.93 6.47
N GLY A 144 4.55 -3.13 5.70
CA GLY A 144 3.25 -2.47 5.87
C GLY A 144 2.33 -3.25 6.79
N LEU A 145 2.09 -2.74 8.00
CA LEU A 145 1.33 -3.45 9.03
C LEU A 145 0.00 -2.75 9.34
N TRP A 146 -1.10 -3.50 9.32
CA TRP A 146 -2.42 -3.01 9.72
C TRP A 146 -2.65 -3.07 11.24
N ASP A 147 -2.07 -4.07 11.91
CA ASP A 147 -2.27 -4.37 13.33
C ASP A 147 -0.93 -4.61 14.04
N SER A 148 -0.83 -4.15 15.29
CA SER A 148 0.39 -4.18 16.08
C SER A 148 0.82 -5.61 16.44
N SER A 149 -0.07 -6.61 16.36
CA SER A 149 0.26 -8.02 16.57
C SER A 149 1.28 -8.57 15.57
N PHE A 150 1.39 -7.98 14.38
CA PHE A 150 2.39 -8.34 13.36
C PHE A 150 3.78 -7.73 13.62
N TYR A 151 3.87 -6.78 14.56
CA TYR A 151 5.16 -6.17 14.93
C TYR A 151 5.90 -7.04 15.93
N HIS A 152 7.04 -7.58 15.50
CA HIS A 152 8.01 -8.34 16.30
C HIS A 152 9.38 -7.73 16.14
N LYS A 153 9.89 -7.09 17.21
CA LYS A 153 11.12 -6.28 17.16
C LYS A 153 12.34 -7.09 16.73
N ASP A 154 12.46 -8.33 17.19
CA ASP A 154 13.53 -9.26 16.87
C ASP A 154 13.51 -9.73 15.40
N VAL A 155 12.33 -9.73 14.77
CA VAL A 155 12.16 -10.16 13.37
C VAL A 155 12.36 -8.99 12.40
N LEU A 156 11.86 -7.79 12.77
CA LEU A 156 11.83 -6.61 11.92
C LEU A 156 12.98 -5.63 12.19
N ASP A 157 13.99 -6.04 12.95
CA ASP A 157 15.11 -5.17 13.31
C ASP A 157 15.84 -4.66 12.06
N GLY A 158 16.10 -3.35 12.05
CA GLY A 158 16.72 -2.64 10.93
C GLY A 158 15.88 -2.49 9.65
N PHE A 159 14.67 -3.06 9.59
CA PHE A 159 13.75 -2.83 8.47
C PHE A 159 12.94 -1.54 8.65
N GLU A 160 12.56 -0.92 7.54
CA GLU A 160 11.52 0.10 7.54
C GLU A 160 10.15 -0.55 7.81
N VAL A 161 9.42 -0.03 8.78
CA VAL A 161 8.09 -0.48 9.17
C VAL A 161 7.15 0.71 9.14
N ILE A 162 5.96 0.51 8.56
CA ILE A 162 4.93 1.53 8.47
C ILE A 162 3.60 0.98 8.98
N ASN A 163 2.74 1.87 9.50
CA ASN A 163 1.36 1.49 9.82
C ASN A 163 0.44 1.86 8.66
N ILE A 164 -0.20 0.86 8.05
CA ILE A 164 -1.29 1.07 7.10
C ILE A 164 -2.59 1.23 7.90
N THR A 165 -3.28 2.35 7.71
CA THR A 165 -4.50 2.64 8.47
C THR A 165 -5.41 3.62 7.75
N PHE A 166 -6.68 3.64 8.12
CA PHE A 166 -7.65 4.64 7.66
C PHE A 166 -8.08 5.59 8.77
N SER A 167 -7.56 5.45 9.99
CA SER A 167 -8.02 6.19 11.17
C SER A 167 -6.85 6.64 12.05
N PRO A 168 -6.74 7.95 12.36
CA PRO A 168 -5.76 8.43 13.33
C PRO A 168 -5.92 7.78 14.71
N ALA A 169 -7.14 7.46 15.15
CA ALA A 169 -7.35 6.79 16.42
C ALA A 169 -6.76 5.36 16.43
N ARG A 170 -6.91 4.62 15.33
CA ARG A 170 -6.29 3.29 15.17
C ARG A 170 -4.77 3.39 15.09
N ALA A 171 -4.23 4.34 14.33
CA ALA A 171 -2.80 4.62 14.30
C ALA A 171 -2.26 4.95 15.70
N SER A 172 -2.98 5.77 16.48
CA SER A 172 -2.57 6.09 17.84
C SER A 172 -2.51 4.85 18.74
N LYS A 173 -3.42 3.90 18.59
CA LYS A 173 -3.37 2.63 19.34
C LYS A 173 -2.17 1.79 18.89
N PHE A 174 -2.04 1.57 17.58
CA PHE A 174 -0.92 0.83 17.00
C PHE A 174 0.44 1.37 17.48
N LEU A 175 0.62 2.69 17.41
CA LEU A 175 1.86 3.37 17.81
C LEU A 175 2.19 3.17 19.30
N LYS A 176 1.18 3.20 20.18
CA LYS A 176 1.37 2.93 21.61
C LYS A 176 1.77 1.47 21.84
N ASP A 177 1.09 0.53 21.20
CA ASP A 177 1.41 -0.90 21.34
C ASP A 177 2.84 -1.21 20.87
N VAL A 178 3.31 -0.55 19.79
CA VAL A 178 4.70 -0.71 19.30
C VAL A 178 5.72 -0.06 20.24
N ASP A 179 5.40 1.12 20.79
CA ASP A 179 6.23 1.82 21.78
C ASP A 179 6.37 0.99 23.07
N GLU A 180 5.29 0.35 23.53
CA GLU A 180 5.31 -0.59 24.67
C GLU A 180 6.15 -1.84 24.40
N LYS A 181 6.26 -2.27 23.13
CA LYS A 181 7.20 -3.32 22.70
C LYS A 181 8.64 -2.83 22.55
N GLY A 182 8.92 -1.56 22.87
CA GLY A 182 10.21 -0.91 22.71
C GLY A 182 10.64 -0.76 21.25
N GLY A 183 9.68 -0.73 20.34
CA GLY A 183 9.88 -0.59 18.90
C GLY A 183 9.61 0.84 18.41
N SER A 184 9.78 1.03 17.11
CA SER A 184 9.39 2.24 16.41
C SER A 184 8.95 1.91 14.98
N ILE A 185 8.23 2.84 14.35
CA ILE A 185 7.88 2.80 12.93
C ILE A 185 8.28 4.13 12.28
N GLN A 186 8.45 4.12 10.96
CA GLN A 186 8.97 5.26 10.20
C GLN A 186 7.85 6.12 9.59
N ALA A 187 6.70 5.52 9.26
CA ALA A 187 5.62 6.25 8.58
C ALA A 187 4.21 5.74 8.91
N LEU A 188 3.22 6.58 8.62
CA LEU A 188 1.83 6.18 8.46
C LEU A 188 1.49 6.16 6.97
N SER A 189 0.85 5.09 6.51
CA SER A 189 0.25 5.00 5.18
C SER A 189 -1.27 5.10 5.31
N MET A 190 -1.82 6.25 4.91
CA MET A 190 -3.20 6.62 5.19
C MET A 190 -4.04 6.85 3.95
N MET A 191 -5.34 6.59 4.06
CA MET A 191 -6.27 7.02 3.02
C MET A 191 -6.26 8.55 2.90
N TYR A 192 -6.01 9.08 1.70
CA TYR A 192 -5.83 10.52 1.47
C TYR A 192 -7.04 11.39 1.89
N LEU A 193 -8.22 10.77 1.91
CA LEU A 193 -9.47 11.39 2.35
C LEU A 193 -9.43 11.91 3.79
N VAL A 194 -8.53 11.38 4.64
CA VAL A 194 -8.29 11.91 6.00
C VAL A 194 -7.92 13.40 5.97
N CYS A 195 -7.24 13.87 4.92
CA CYS A 195 -6.85 15.26 4.78
C CYS A 195 -8.03 16.21 4.49
N TYR A 196 -9.17 15.70 4.03
CA TYR A 196 -10.38 16.48 3.78
C TYR A 196 -11.23 16.71 5.03
N GLN A 197 -10.86 16.09 6.16
CA GLN A 197 -11.51 16.26 7.45
C GLN A 197 -10.58 17.02 8.40
N PRO A 198 -10.84 18.30 8.73
CA PRO A 198 -9.95 19.10 9.56
C PRO A 198 -9.60 18.43 10.90
N PHE A 199 -10.57 17.77 11.53
CA PHE A 199 -10.38 17.05 12.78
C PHE A 199 -9.49 15.81 12.64
N LEU A 200 -9.72 14.98 11.62
CA LEU A 200 -8.87 13.78 11.42
C LEU A 200 -7.47 14.17 10.96
N LYS A 201 -7.37 15.20 10.11
CA LYS A 201 -6.10 15.77 9.67
C LYS A 201 -5.29 16.29 10.85
N SER A 202 -5.90 17.03 11.79
CA SER A 202 -5.19 17.54 12.96
C SER A 202 -4.71 16.43 13.89
N GLN A 203 -5.52 15.38 14.09
CA GLN A 203 -5.10 14.20 14.84
C GLN A 203 -3.93 13.47 14.18
N MET A 204 -3.99 13.25 12.86
CA MET A 204 -2.90 12.65 12.09
C MET A 204 -1.62 13.48 12.22
N LEU A 205 -1.68 14.80 12.03
CA LEU A 205 -0.51 15.68 12.14
C LEU A 205 0.07 15.71 13.57
N ALA A 206 -0.78 15.60 14.60
CA ALA A 206 -0.32 15.48 15.98
C ALA A 206 0.47 14.19 16.21
N LEU A 207 0.04 13.06 15.63
CA LEU A 207 0.78 11.80 15.69
C LEU A 207 2.11 11.88 14.93
N VAL A 208 2.08 12.42 13.72
CA VAL A 208 3.28 12.65 12.89
C VAL A 208 4.33 13.44 13.64
N LYS A 209 3.93 14.55 14.27
CA LYS A 209 4.82 15.37 15.08
C LYS A 209 5.33 14.64 16.33
N LYS A 210 4.44 13.94 17.06
CA LYS A 210 4.78 13.27 18.32
C LYS A 210 5.80 12.15 18.11
N TYR A 211 5.62 11.35 17.07
CA TYR A 211 6.43 10.15 16.79
C TYR A 211 7.47 10.36 15.68
N ASN A 212 7.62 11.60 15.19
CA ASN A 212 8.55 11.95 14.10
C ASN A 212 8.36 11.08 12.84
N LEU A 213 7.10 10.93 12.40
CA LEU A 213 6.73 10.03 11.32
C LEU A 213 6.74 10.73 9.96
N LYS A 214 6.83 9.92 8.92
CA LYS A 214 6.49 10.29 7.54
C LYS A 214 5.06 9.90 7.18
N LEU A 215 4.57 10.36 6.02
CA LEU A 215 3.23 10.11 5.50
C LEU A 215 3.27 9.57 4.07
N TYR A 216 2.70 8.39 3.89
CA TYR A 216 2.27 7.86 2.60
C TYR A 216 0.74 8.04 2.48
N PHE A 217 0.24 8.32 1.27
CA PHE A 217 -1.20 8.43 1.02
C PHE A 217 -1.68 7.49 -0.08
N TRP A 218 -2.78 6.79 0.17
CA TRP A 218 -3.41 5.86 -0.77
C TRP A 218 -4.91 6.11 -0.97
N THR A 219 -5.53 5.66 -2.07
CA THR A 219 -4.92 5.48 -3.39
C THR A 219 -5.12 6.80 -4.14
N VAL A 220 -4.04 7.48 -4.55
CA VAL A 220 -4.09 8.84 -5.12
C VAL A 220 -3.83 8.79 -6.61
N ASN A 221 -4.89 8.86 -7.42
CA ASN A 221 -4.81 8.71 -8.87
C ASN A 221 -4.99 10.02 -9.65
N SER A 222 -5.45 11.09 -9.00
CA SER A 222 -5.77 12.36 -9.66
C SER A 222 -4.78 13.47 -9.29
N PRO A 223 -4.26 14.24 -10.27
CA PRO A 223 -3.44 15.42 -10.00
C PRO A 223 -4.15 16.46 -9.11
N LEU A 224 -5.49 16.50 -9.11
CA LEU A 224 -6.26 17.38 -8.23
C LEU A 224 -6.11 16.98 -6.76
N ASP A 225 -6.11 15.67 -6.48
CA ASP A 225 -5.97 15.12 -5.14
C ASP A 225 -4.52 15.25 -4.67
N MET A 226 -3.53 14.96 -5.53
CA MET A 226 -2.11 15.21 -5.26
C MET A 226 -1.87 16.67 -4.90
N SER A 227 -2.38 17.60 -5.71
CA SER A 227 -2.27 19.04 -5.42
C SER A 227 -2.92 19.39 -4.08
N ALA A 228 -4.12 18.87 -3.78
CA ALA A 228 -4.81 19.17 -2.52
C ALA A 228 -4.01 18.69 -1.29
N LEU A 229 -3.30 17.58 -1.40
CA LEU A 229 -2.42 17.07 -0.36
C LEU A 229 -1.17 17.95 -0.25
N THR A 230 -0.45 18.17 -1.34
CA THR A 230 0.81 18.93 -1.34
C THR A 230 0.64 20.42 -1.02
N ASP A 231 -0.52 21.01 -1.33
CA ASP A 231 -0.80 22.42 -1.05
C ASP A 231 -1.07 22.66 0.43
N THR A 232 -1.40 21.61 1.19
CA THR A 232 -1.89 21.75 2.57
C THR A 232 -1.08 20.98 3.60
N LEU A 233 -0.04 20.28 3.18
CA LEU A 233 0.88 19.52 4.02
C LEU A 233 2.29 20.06 3.84
N ASP A 234 3.09 19.99 4.90
CA ASP A 234 4.52 20.27 4.81
C ASP A 234 5.15 19.20 3.88
N PRO A 235 5.83 19.58 2.79
CA PRO A 235 6.47 18.63 1.88
C PRO A 235 7.50 17.73 2.57
N SER A 236 8.07 18.15 3.70
CA SER A 236 9.06 17.36 4.43
C SER A 236 8.48 16.15 5.17
N ILE A 237 7.17 16.12 5.43
CA ILE A 237 6.51 14.99 6.10
C ILE A 237 5.75 14.08 5.14
N CYS A 238 5.49 14.52 3.91
CA CYS A 238 4.88 13.68 2.88
C CYS A 238 6.00 12.92 2.18
N GLU A 239 5.95 11.60 2.20
CA GLU A 239 6.97 10.71 1.64
C GLU A 239 6.53 10.06 0.33
N GLY A 240 5.22 9.88 0.13
CA GLY A 240 4.74 9.06 -0.98
C GLY A 240 3.26 9.13 -1.29
N PHE A 241 2.94 8.90 -2.56
CA PHE A 241 1.59 8.56 -3.01
C PHE A 241 1.59 7.11 -3.49
N VAL A 242 0.65 6.31 -2.96
CA VAL A 242 0.29 5.03 -3.54
C VAL A 242 -0.73 5.30 -4.64
N SER A 243 -0.41 4.97 -5.88
CA SER A 243 -1.19 5.31 -7.07
C SER A 243 -1.26 4.13 -8.02
N ASP A 244 -2.38 3.97 -8.70
CA ASP A 244 -2.49 3.08 -9.84
C ASP A 244 -1.85 3.68 -11.12
N ASP A 245 -1.47 4.97 -11.12
CA ASP A 245 -0.90 5.71 -12.26
C ASP A 245 0.45 6.37 -11.93
N PRO A 246 1.57 5.60 -11.96
CA PRO A 246 2.89 6.11 -11.63
C PRO A 246 3.36 7.22 -12.57
N LYS A 247 2.95 7.16 -13.84
CA LYS A 247 3.27 8.19 -14.81
C LYS A 247 2.58 9.52 -14.45
N ALA A 248 1.31 9.50 -14.07
CA ALA A 248 0.60 10.71 -13.67
C ALA A 248 1.21 11.36 -12.43
N VAL A 249 1.64 10.56 -11.45
CA VAL A 249 2.34 11.10 -10.26
C VAL A 249 3.72 11.66 -10.65
N SER A 250 4.50 10.95 -11.46
CA SER A 250 5.80 11.43 -11.96
C SER A 250 5.67 12.77 -12.70
N GLN A 251 4.69 12.87 -13.60
CA GLN A 251 4.35 14.11 -14.30
C GLN A 251 3.92 15.23 -13.35
N PHE A 252 3.10 14.93 -12.35
CA PHE A 252 2.69 15.91 -11.33
C PHE A 252 3.90 16.45 -10.56
N LEU A 253 4.79 15.57 -10.11
CA LEU A 253 5.97 15.93 -9.32
C LEU A 253 7.04 16.68 -10.12
N SER A 254 7.15 16.43 -11.42
CA SER A 254 8.00 17.21 -12.34
C SER A 254 7.50 18.65 -12.54
N GLY A 255 6.28 18.97 -12.10
CA GLY A 255 5.65 20.29 -12.25
C GLY A 255 4.87 20.47 -13.55
N GLU A 256 4.90 19.51 -14.48
CA GLU A 256 4.22 19.58 -15.78
C GLU A 256 2.69 19.64 -15.67
N HIS A 257 2.11 19.15 -14.56
CA HIS A 257 0.66 18.97 -14.41
C HIS A 257 0.11 19.37 -13.05
N LYS A 258 0.48 20.54 -12.51
CA LYS A 258 -0.19 21.09 -11.31
C LYS A 258 -1.47 21.87 -11.68
N PRO A 259 -2.67 21.36 -11.38
CA PRO A 259 -3.91 22.04 -11.76
C PRO A 259 -4.14 23.30 -10.92
N PRO A 260 -4.68 24.39 -11.51
CA PRO A 260 -5.00 25.60 -10.76
C PRO A 260 -6.10 25.33 -9.71
N VAL A 261 -6.11 26.15 -8.65
CA VAL A 261 -7.22 26.14 -7.69
C VAL A 261 -8.43 26.82 -8.34
N THR A 262 -9.49 26.06 -8.61
CA THR A 262 -10.73 26.54 -9.24
C THR A 262 -11.94 26.34 -8.32
N LEU A 263 -13.03 27.08 -8.55
CA LEU A 263 -14.29 26.88 -7.82
C LEU A 263 -14.80 25.43 -7.95
N VAL A 264 -14.64 24.83 -9.14
CA VAL A 264 -14.99 23.42 -9.39
C VAL A 264 -14.19 22.48 -8.49
N ARG A 265 -12.87 22.71 -8.33
CA ARG A 265 -12.03 21.94 -7.42
C ARG A 265 -12.49 22.10 -5.96
N LEU A 266 -12.80 23.32 -5.53
CA LEU A 266 -13.28 23.58 -4.16
C LEU A 266 -14.62 22.89 -3.88
N LEU A 267 -15.58 22.95 -4.82
CA LEU A 267 -16.87 22.26 -4.70
C LEU A 267 -16.72 20.74 -4.68
N ARG A 268 -15.84 20.18 -5.53
CA ARG A 268 -15.50 18.75 -5.50
C ARG A 268 -14.92 18.34 -4.15
N ASN A 269 -13.95 19.10 -3.65
CA ASN A 269 -13.31 18.84 -2.36
C ASN A 269 -14.32 18.87 -1.20
N PHE A 270 -15.26 19.83 -1.23
CA PHE A 270 -16.36 19.89 -0.28
C PHE A 270 -17.26 18.66 -0.37
N ALA A 271 -17.68 18.26 -1.57
CA ALA A 271 -18.52 17.07 -1.77
C ALA A 271 -17.84 15.78 -1.28
N LEU A 272 -16.54 15.59 -1.57
CA LEU A 272 -15.76 14.45 -1.07
C LEU A 272 -15.69 14.43 0.45
N SER A 273 -15.45 15.59 1.07
CA SER A 273 -15.48 15.74 2.53
C SER A 273 -16.83 15.32 3.10
N SER A 274 -17.95 15.80 2.54
CA SER A 274 -19.30 15.46 3.02
C SER A 274 -19.65 13.97 2.84
N VAL A 275 -19.26 13.37 1.72
CA VAL A 275 -19.48 11.93 1.46
C VAL A 275 -18.68 11.08 2.45
N LEU A 276 -17.42 11.43 2.71
CA LEU A 276 -16.60 10.73 3.69
C LEU A 276 -17.19 10.85 5.09
N TRP A 277 -17.68 12.04 5.47
CA TRP A 277 -18.36 12.25 6.74
C TRP A 277 -19.55 11.30 6.87
N GLY A 278 -20.41 11.23 5.85
CA GLY A 278 -21.55 10.32 5.84
C GLY A 278 -21.15 8.85 5.99
N VAL A 279 -20.10 8.41 5.31
CA VAL A 279 -19.58 7.03 5.44
C VAL A 279 -19.05 6.78 6.86
N ILE A 280 -18.27 7.68 7.43
CA ILE A 280 -17.72 7.56 8.78
C ILE A 280 -18.86 7.54 9.82
N THR A 281 -19.87 8.39 9.66
CA THR A 281 -21.06 8.40 10.54
C THR A 281 -21.81 7.08 10.48
N LEU A 282 -22.04 6.53 9.29
CA LEU A 282 -22.72 5.25 9.12
C LEU A 282 -21.96 4.11 9.79
N ILE A 283 -20.63 4.05 9.60
CA ILE A 283 -19.78 3.06 10.30
C ILE A 283 -19.84 3.27 11.82
N GLY A 284 -19.78 4.52 12.29
CA GLY A 284 -19.90 4.87 13.70
C GLY A 284 -21.24 4.48 14.33
N TRP A 285 -22.30 4.41 13.53
CA TRP A 285 -23.63 3.91 13.92
C TRP A 285 -23.80 2.39 13.74
N GLY A 286 -22.73 1.67 13.40
CA GLY A 286 -22.75 0.21 13.24
C GLY A 286 -23.28 -0.28 11.88
N TYR A 287 -23.50 0.61 10.91
CA TYR A 287 -23.90 0.21 9.56
C TYR A 287 -22.71 -0.25 8.72
N ASN A 288 -22.94 -1.26 7.89
CA ASN A 288 -21.96 -1.72 6.91
C ASN A 288 -21.88 -0.72 5.73
N ALA A 289 -20.91 0.20 5.77
CA ALA A 289 -20.68 1.16 4.69
C ALA A 289 -19.84 0.61 3.52
N ARG A 290 -19.39 -0.65 3.57
CA ARG A 290 -18.61 -1.30 2.50
C ARG A 290 -19.28 -1.21 1.12
N PRO A 291 -20.60 -1.41 0.96
CA PRO A 291 -21.25 -1.29 -0.36
C PRO A 291 -21.17 0.12 -0.95
N ILE A 292 -21.22 1.16 -0.09
CA ILE A 292 -21.13 2.56 -0.52
C ILE A 292 -19.71 2.86 -0.98
N LEU A 293 -18.70 2.46 -0.19
CA LEU A 293 -17.29 2.61 -0.53
C LEU A 293 -16.94 1.91 -1.85
N VAL A 294 -17.38 0.65 -2.03
CA VAL A 294 -17.16 -0.10 -3.29
C VAL A 294 -17.80 0.62 -4.48
N LYS A 295 -18.99 1.22 -4.31
CA LYS A 295 -19.66 1.95 -5.38
C LYS A 295 -18.97 3.26 -5.72
N LEU A 296 -18.42 3.97 -4.73
CA LEU A 296 -17.63 5.19 -4.93
C LEU A 296 -16.29 4.88 -5.64
N GLN A 297 -15.59 3.81 -5.21
CA GLN A 297 -14.37 3.32 -5.86
C GLN A 297 -14.61 2.94 -7.32
N ARG A 298 -15.67 2.16 -7.61
CA ARG A 298 -16.04 1.81 -9.00
C ARG A 298 -16.35 3.00 -9.90
N ARG A 299 -16.74 4.13 -9.31
CA ARG A 299 -17.05 5.37 -10.03
C ARG A 299 -15.86 6.34 -10.10
N GLY A 300 -14.71 5.99 -9.50
CA GLY A 300 -13.52 6.84 -9.47
C GLY A 300 -13.68 8.08 -8.59
N TRP A 301 -14.57 8.04 -7.59
CA TRP A 301 -14.77 9.14 -6.64
C TRP A 301 -13.77 9.11 -5.48
N ILE A 302 -13.33 7.90 -5.11
CA ILE A 302 -12.33 7.60 -4.06
C ILE A 302 -11.48 6.41 -4.48
#